data_AF-A0A7X7J8J8-F1
#
_entry.id   AF-A0A7X7J8J8-F1
#
_cell.length_a   1.000
_cell.length_b   1.000
_cell.length_c   1.000
_cell.angle_alpha   90.00
_cell.angle_beta   90.00
_cell.angle_gamma   90.00
#
_symmetry.space_group_name_H-M   'P 1'
#
loop_
_entity.id
_entity.type
_entity.pdbx_description
1 polymer ?
#
loop_
_entity_poly.entity_id
_entity_poly.type
_entity_poly.pdbx_seq_one_letter_code
_entity_poly.pdbx_strand_id
1 'polypeptide(L)'
;MDPLFRRAVLAGKKFVEPYGALFFLDLAVLLLYAGLTLFLALHHEIWRDEALIWLIARDASLKQIIVDIARTEIHPRMWYLMLVPFAKTGLPVVSMQVLHWFLAVMAAGLFILRAPFPRIVRYLFILSYFMFFEYAVIARSYVLGVLFLFLVAVLYRTRFSNPIRYLIVLALFFHTEITVFTLAGTLFLLFLFEMTRQRRWTPPLVAVSFLPALSGGAYFLQILSFSSGTSACQSSPGDLGFSNILRAVGHSFFVRFQHVSSELAIVLGVVFLLLFLSLMISRPKMVFLFLGGVSGLCYMFLTQYSGYLRHQGFLFLVVLFVWWIRVHDLVAPFRGWVADIHARWTREGERIFLVLLVFILCLSCSQTFDAASL
;
A
#
# COMPACT_ATOMS: atom_id res chain seq x y z
N MET A 1 16.80 7.21 -18.27
CA MET A 1 17.32 6.06 -17.52
C MET A 1 18.78 5.91 -17.87
N ASP A 2 19.66 5.88 -16.87
CA ASP A 2 21.09 5.64 -17.05
C ASP A 2 21.31 4.24 -17.67
N PRO A 3 22.06 4.11 -18.78
CA PRO A 3 22.44 2.82 -19.36
C PRO A 3 23.11 1.85 -18.36
N LEU A 4 23.77 2.38 -17.33
CA LEU A 4 24.37 1.58 -16.24
C LEU A 4 23.30 0.89 -15.38
N PHE A 5 22.18 1.56 -15.11
CA PHE A 5 21.07 1.00 -14.33
C PHE A 5 20.44 -0.21 -15.03
N ARG A 6 20.29 -0.14 -16.36
CA ARG A 6 19.75 -1.26 -17.16
C ARG A 6 20.68 -2.47 -17.16
N ARG A 7 22.01 -2.26 -17.20
CA ARG A 7 23.01 -3.34 -17.17
C ARG A 7 23.13 -3.98 -15.77
N ALA A 8 23.05 -3.19 -14.69
CA ALA A 8 23.11 -3.72 -13.33
C ALA A 8 21.90 -4.59 -12.95
N VAL A 9 20.70 -4.23 -13.43
CA VAL A 9 19.48 -5.01 -13.19
C VAL A 9 19.50 -6.36 -13.93
N LEU A 10 20.06 -6.41 -15.14
CA LEU A 10 20.12 -7.61 -15.97
C LEU A 10 21.29 -8.55 -15.62
N ALA A 11 22.38 -8.06 -15.04
CA ALA A 11 23.61 -8.83 -14.87
C ALA A 11 23.72 -9.67 -13.57
N GLY A 12 22.73 -9.64 -12.67
CA GLY A 12 22.75 -10.46 -11.44
C GLY A 12 23.91 -10.18 -10.47
N LYS A 13 24.80 -9.23 -10.77
CA LYS A 13 25.89 -8.81 -9.89
C LYS A 13 25.31 -7.97 -8.75
N LYS A 14 25.62 -8.36 -7.50
CA LYS A 14 25.50 -7.46 -6.35
C LYS A 14 26.44 -6.28 -6.59
N PHE A 15 25.93 -5.21 -7.17
CA PHE A 15 26.63 -3.93 -7.14
C PHE A 15 26.43 -3.39 -5.73
N VAL A 16 27.34 -3.76 -4.83
CA VAL A 16 27.59 -2.96 -3.63
C VAL A 16 28.44 -1.80 -4.14
N GLU A 17 27.79 -0.73 -4.60
CA GLU A 17 28.47 0.55 -4.72
C GLU A 17 29.05 0.87 -3.32
N PRO A 18 30.33 1.24 -3.19
CA PRO A 18 30.81 1.80 -1.94
C PRO A 18 29.89 2.98 -1.63
N TYR A 19 29.30 3.01 -0.43
CA TYR A 19 28.24 3.96 -0.05
C TYR A 19 28.55 5.38 -0.54
N GLY A 20 28.03 5.76 -1.72
CA GLY A 20 28.33 7.04 -2.33
C GLY A 20 27.59 8.18 -1.62
N ALA A 21 27.93 9.43 -1.93
CA ALA A 21 27.24 10.62 -1.39
C ALA A 21 25.70 10.53 -1.49
N LEU A 22 25.20 9.82 -2.50
CA LEU A 22 23.78 9.59 -2.73
C LEU A 22 23.11 8.65 -1.72
N PHE A 23 23.85 7.69 -1.14
CA PHE A 23 23.32 6.85 -0.05
C PHE A 23 23.20 7.68 1.24
N PHE A 24 24.19 8.52 1.53
CA PHE A 24 24.12 9.43 2.67
C PHE A 24 22.98 10.46 2.51
N LEU A 25 22.70 10.91 1.29
CA LEU A 25 21.52 11.72 1.01
C LEU A 25 20.22 10.94 1.26
N ASP A 26 20.10 9.70 0.79
CA ASP A 26 18.94 8.84 1.06
C ASP A 26 18.72 8.67 2.58
N LEU A 27 19.78 8.48 3.36
CA LEU A 27 19.72 8.37 4.82
C LEU A 27 19.36 9.71 5.50
N ALA A 28 19.96 10.82 5.06
CA ALA A 28 19.67 12.15 5.60
C ALA A 28 18.20 12.53 5.40
N VAL A 29 17.65 12.27 4.21
CA VAL A 29 16.22 12.48 3.91
C VAL A 29 15.34 11.58 4.79
N LEU A 30 15.72 10.31 5.01
CA LEU A 30 14.97 9.42 5.89
C LEU A 30 15.02 9.88 7.35
N LEU A 31 16.17 10.35 7.84
CA LEU A 31 16.32 10.88 9.20
C LEU A 31 15.52 12.16 9.40
N LEU A 32 15.51 13.05 8.40
CA LEU A 32 14.66 14.24 8.40
C LEU A 32 13.18 13.87 8.45
N TYR A 33 12.73 12.95 7.59
CA TYR A 33 11.37 12.42 7.60
C TYR A 33 11.01 11.82 8.96
N ALA A 34 11.88 10.98 9.53
CA ALA A 34 11.67 10.35 10.82
C ALA A 34 11.56 11.39 11.95
N GLY A 35 12.44 12.39 11.99
CA GLY A 35 12.40 13.45 13.00
C GLY A 35 11.14 14.32 12.91
N LEU A 36 10.78 14.76 11.70
CA LEU A 36 9.59 15.60 11.50
C LEU A 36 8.29 14.84 11.80
N THR A 37 8.15 13.61 11.32
CA THR A 37 6.96 12.79 11.58
C THR A 37 6.86 12.36 13.04
N LEU A 38 7.99 12.16 13.74
CA LEU A 38 7.97 11.92 15.19
C LEU A 38 7.45 13.15 15.93
N PHE A 39 7.99 14.33 15.59
CA PHE A 39 7.52 15.59 16.17
C PHE A 39 6.02 15.76 15.97
N LEU A 40 5.52 15.56 14.74
CA LEU A 40 4.09 15.64 14.46
C LEU A 40 3.28 14.58 15.20
N ALA A 41 3.72 13.32 15.22
CA ALA A 41 3.02 12.24 15.92
C ALA A 41 2.89 12.51 17.42
N LEU A 42 3.89 13.11 18.07
CA LEU A 42 3.85 13.45 19.50
C LEU A 42 3.00 14.68 19.82
N HIS A 43 2.76 15.56 18.84
CA HIS A 43 1.89 16.75 19.01
C HIS A 43 0.50 16.55 18.38
N HIS A 44 0.27 15.42 17.72
CA HIS A 44 -1.01 15.03 17.16
C HIS A 44 -1.97 14.65 18.27
N GLU A 45 -3.12 15.32 18.30
CA GLU A 45 -4.22 14.97 19.19
C GLU A 45 -4.78 13.60 18.82
N ILE A 46 -4.91 12.72 19.81
CA ILE A 46 -5.38 11.36 19.57
C ILE A 46 -6.86 11.41 19.20
N TRP A 47 -7.17 11.00 17.98
CA TRP A 47 -8.55 11.00 17.52
C TRP A 47 -9.36 9.88 18.15
N ARG A 48 -10.68 10.03 18.08
CA ARG A 48 -11.64 9.06 18.64
C ARG A 48 -11.38 7.63 18.15
N ASP A 49 -11.09 7.45 16.86
CA ASP A 49 -10.86 6.15 16.22
C ASP A 49 -9.47 5.56 16.53
N GLU A 50 -8.51 6.37 16.98
CA GLU A 50 -7.24 5.92 17.55
C GLU A 50 -7.41 5.52 19.03
N ALA A 51 -8.08 6.37 19.81
CA ALA A 51 -8.34 6.14 21.23
C ALA A 51 -9.17 4.85 21.45
N LEU A 52 -10.20 4.62 20.65
CA LEU A 52 -11.02 3.40 20.72
C LEU A 52 -10.17 2.13 20.56
N ILE A 53 -9.25 2.11 19.60
CA ILE A 53 -8.36 0.97 19.37
C ILE A 53 -7.47 0.72 20.59
N TRP A 54 -6.91 1.78 21.16
CA TRP A 54 -6.07 1.67 22.35
C TRP A 54 -6.85 1.13 23.56
N LEU A 55 -8.05 1.67 23.81
CA LEU A 55 -8.92 1.23 24.90
C LEU A 55 -9.31 -0.25 24.74
N ILE A 56 -9.63 -0.68 23.53
CA ILE A 56 -9.88 -2.09 23.22
C ILE A 56 -8.65 -2.95 23.57
N ALA A 57 -7.46 -2.56 23.13
CA ALA A 57 -6.24 -3.32 23.40
C ALA A 57 -5.91 -3.41 24.90
N ARG A 58 -6.23 -2.34 25.66
CA ARG A 58 -6.05 -2.26 27.11
C ARG A 58 -7.04 -3.14 27.87
N ASP A 59 -8.32 -3.00 27.57
CA ASP A 59 -9.42 -3.47 28.43
C ASP A 59 -9.96 -4.85 28.00
N ALA A 60 -9.89 -5.20 26.70
CA ALA A 60 -10.40 -6.48 26.22
C ALA A 60 -9.45 -7.65 26.48
N SER A 61 -10.01 -8.83 26.73
CA SER A 61 -9.26 -10.09 26.74
C SER A 61 -8.80 -10.46 25.32
N LEU A 62 -7.74 -11.27 25.21
CA LEU A 62 -7.26 -11.76 23.90
C LEU A 62 -8.36 -12.51 23.13
N LYS A 63 -9.19 -13.28 23.85
CA LYS A 63 -10.34 -13.98 23.27
C LYS A 63 -11.35 -12.99 22.68
N GLN A 64 -11.67 -11.92 23.40
CA GLN A 64 -12.59 -10.89 22.90
C GLN A 64 -12.04 -10.19 21.66
N ILE A 65 -10.74 -9.84 21.64
CA ILE A 65 -10.10 -9.22 20.46
C ILE A 65 -10.18 -10.14 19.23
N ILE A 66 -9.92 -11.44 19.42
CA ILE A 66 -9.85 -12.41 18.31
C ILE A 66 -11.25 -12.81 17.82
N VAL A 67 -12.23 -12.95 18.71
CA VAL A 67 -13.53 -13.56 18.41
C VAL A 67 -14.64 -12.53 18.31
N ASP A 68 -14.76 -11.63 19.28
CA ASP A 68 -15.94 -10.79 19.47
C ASP A 68 -15.79 -9.45 18.76
N ILE A 69 -14.70 -8.74 19.04
CA ILE A 69 -14.41 -7.42 18.47
C ILE A 69 -14.13 -7.54 16.97
N ALA A 70 -13.55 -8.66 16.52
CA ALA A 70 -13.35 -8.92 15.10
C ALA A 70 -14.66 -9.05 14.29
N ARG A 71 -15.83 -9.17 14.95
CA ARG A 71 -17.15 -9.20 14.30
C ARG A 71 -17.82 -7.83 14.24
N THR A 72 -17.38 -6.89 15.07
CA THR A 72 -17.99 -5.56 15.21
C THR A 72 -17.08 -4.45 14.66
N GLU A 73 -15.76 -4.63 14.73
CA GLU A 73 -14.76 -3.73 14.15
C GLU A 73 -14.18 -4.31 12.87
N ILE A 74 -14.16 -3.50 11.82
CA ILE A 74 -13.63 -3.91 10.51
C ILE A 74 -12.10 -4.01 10.50
N HIS A 75 -11.45 -3.43 11.52
CA HIS A 75 -10.00 -3.36 11.61
C HIS A 75 -9.38 -4.75 11.79
N PRO A 76 -8.28 -5.04 11.07
CA PRO A 76 -7.62 -6.33 11.20
C PRO A 76 -7.01 -6.57 12.58
N ARG A 77 -7.09 -7.83 13.02
CA ARG A 77 -6.68 -8.26 14.36
C ARG A 77 -5.21 -7.94 14.68
N MET A 78 -4.35 -7.92 13.66
CA MET A 78 -2.91 -7.72 13.83
C MET A 78 -2.58 -6.42 14.55
N TRP A 79 -3.28 -5.32 14.24
CA TRP A 79 -3.01 -4.03 14.88
C TRP A 79 -3.30 -4.06 16.38
N TYR A 80 -4.46 -4.59 16.78
CA TYR A 80 -4.79 -4.77 18.20
C TYR A 80 -3.77 -5.66 18.92
N LEU A 81 -3.42 -6.80 18.32
CA LEU A 81 -2.47 -7.74 18.91
C LEU A 81 -1.07 -7.13 19.10
N MET A 82 -0.64 -6.22 18.22
CA MET A 82 0.61 -5.49 18.38
C MET A 82 0.56 -4.48 19.53
N LEU A 83 -0.61 -3.93 19.86
CA LEU A 83 -0.80 -2.96 20.94
C LEU A 83 -0.98 -3.61 22.32
N VAL A 84 -1.54 -4.81 22.39
CA VAL A 84 -1.83 -5.52 23.65
C VAL A 84 -0.65 -5.55 24.64
N PRO A 85 0.60 -5.88 24.23
CA PRO A 85 1.74 -5.90 25.17
C PRO A 85 2.01 -4.54 25.82
N PHE A 86 1.78 -3.45 25.11
CA PHE A 86 2.00 -2.10 25.60
C PHE A 86 0.82 -1.62 26.46
N ALA A 87 -0.40 -1.82 25.96
CA ALA A 87 -1.61 -1.36 26.64
C ALA A 87 -1.82 -2.08 27.98
N LYS A 88 -1.60 -3.41 28.03
CA LYS A 88 -1.79 -4.21 29.25
C LYS A 88 -0.70 -4.06 30.30
N THR A 89 0.48 -3.57 29.91
CA THR A 89 1.57 -3.26 30.86
C THR A 89 1.42 -1.88 31.49
N GLY A 90 0.35 -1.14 31.16
CA GLY A 90 0.06 0.17 31.74
C GLY A 90 0.88 1.31 31.12
N LEU A 91 1.54 1.09 29.98
CA LEU A 91 2.21 2.16 29.27
C LEU A 91 1.22 3.25 28.81
N PRO A 92 1.66 4.50 28.63
CA PRO A 92 0.78 5.56 28.16
C PRO A 92 0.39 5.34 26.69
N VAL A 93 -0.75 5.90 26.29
CA VAL A 93 -1.29 5.82 24.91
C VAL A 93 -0.31 6.31 23.83
N VAL A 94 0.61 7.22 24.19
CA VAL A 94 1.70 7.68 23.31
C VAL A 94 2.56 6.52 22.79
N SER A 95 2.62 5.40 23.51
CA SER A 95 3.34 4.19 23.07
C SER A 95 2.77 3.64 21.75
N MET A 96 1.46 3.79 21.51
CA MET A 96 0.83 3.45 20.23
C MET A 96 1.36 4.33 19.09
N GLN A 97 1.45 5.65 19.32
CA GLN A 97 1.96 6.60 18.33
C GLN A 97 3.44 6.32 18.01
N VAL A 98 4.26 6.02 19.02
CA VAL A 98 5.68 5.66 18.82
C VAL A 98 5.83 4.35 18.06
N LEU A 99 5.05 3.32 18.39
CA LEU A 99 5.05 2.05 17.65
C LEU A 99 4.63 2.26 16.20
N HIS A 100 3.54 3.00 15.98
CA HIS A 100 3.04 3.34 14.65
C HIS A 100 4.10 4.10 13.83
N TRP A 101 4.68 5.15 14.41
CA TRP A 101 5.74 5.94 13.79
C TRP A 101 6.93 5.07 13.39
N PHE A 102 7.36 4.15 14.26
CA PHE A 102 8.45 3.23 13.95
C PHE A 102 8.14 2.38 12.70
N LEU A 103 6.92 1.85 12.59
CA LEU A 103 6.47 1.10 11.43
C LEU A 103 6.40 1.97 10.16
N ALA A 104 6.00 3.23 10.29
CA ALA A 104 5.96 4.19 9.19
C ALA A 104 7.36 4.53 8.67
N VAL A 105 8.33 4.76 9.57
CA VAL A 105 9.73 4.97 9.23
C VAL A 105 10.32 3.72 8.56
N MET A 106 9.97 2.51 9.01
CA MET A 106 10.35 1.28 8.33
C MET A 106 9.79 1.22 6.90
N ALA A 107 8.51 1.54 6.70
CA ALA A 107 7.89 1.56 5.38
C ALA A 107 8.55 2.61 4.46
N ALA A 108 8.76 3.83 4.94
CA ALA A 108 9.45 4.89 4.21
C ALA A 108 10.90 4.48 3.87
N GLY A 109 11.61 3.85 4.80
CA GLY A 109 12.96 3.33 4.59
C GLY A 109 13.01 2.25 3.51
N LEU A 110 12.05 1.30 3.49
CA LEU A 110 11.94 0.32 2.40
C LEU A 110 11.74 1.02 1.05
N PHE A 111 10.87 2.03 0.98
CA PHE A 111 10.59 2.73 -0.26
C PHE A 111 11.80 3.53 -0.76
N ILE A 112 12.41 4.35 0.10
CA ILE A 112 13.60 5.14 -0.26
C ILE A 112 14.73 4.22 -0.70
N LEU A 113 15.01 3.15 0.03
CA LEU A 113 16.22 2.36 -0.21
C LEU A 113 16.05 1.33 -1.32
N ARG A 114 14.83 0.90 -1.64
CA ARG A 114 14.58 -0.25 -2.53
C ARG A 114 13.66 0.01 -3.71
N ALA A 115 12.84 1.07 -3.70
CA ALA A 115 11.87 1.29 -4.76
C ALA A 115 12.57 1.69 -6.08
N PRO A 116 12.16 1.13 -7.23
CA PRO A 116 12.82 1.34 -8.52
C PRO A 116 12.36 2.64 -9.20
N PHE A 117 12.28 3.71 -8.41
CA PHE A 117 11.91 5.04 -8.87
C PHE A 117 13.11 5.99 -8.81
N PRO A 118 13.13 7.04 -9.67
CA PRO A 118 14.06 8.16 -9.51
C PRO A 118 14.00 8.72 -8.08
N ARG A 119 15.14 9.22 -7.56
CA ARG A 119 15.23 9.76 -6.19
C ARG A 119 14.20 10.85 -5.92
N ILE A 120 13.96 11.73 -6.89
CA ILE A 120 12.95 12.79 -6.76
C ILE A 120 11.56 12.23 -6.45
N VAL A 121 11.14 11.14 -7.12
CA VAL A 121 9.87 10.46 -6.84
C VAL A 121 9.89 9.84 -5.45
N ARG A 122 11.02 9.21 -5.05
CA ARG A 122 11.16 8.61 -3.71
C ARG A 122 11.02 9.64 -2.59
N TYR A 123 11.67 10.79 -2.72
CA TYR A 123 11.65 11.84 -1.71
C TYR A 123 10.31 12.57 -1.68
N LEU A 124 9.77 12.95 -2.84
CA LEU A 124 8.44 13.57 -2.89
C LEU A 124 7.34 12.61 -2.40
N PHE A 125 7.49 11.30 -2.64
CA PHE A 125 6.52 10.31 -2.17
C PHE A 125 6.46 10.23 -0.65
N ILE A 126 7.59 10.11 0.05
CA ILE A 126 7.56 10.05 1.52
C ILE A 126 7.09 11.39 2.13
N LEU A 127 7.35 12.51 1.46
CA LEU A 127 6.92 13.84 1.89
C LEU A 127 5.49 14.19 1.44
N SER A 128 4.85 13.33 0.66
CA SER A 128 3.46 13.53 0.22
C SER A 128 2.50 13.48 1.41
N TYR A 129 1.36 14.16 1.29
CA TYR A 129 0.32 14.20 2.33
C TYR A 129 -0.01 12.82 2.91
N PHE A 130 -0.18 11.81 2.05
CA PHE A 130 -0.52 10.46 2.48
C PHE A 130 0.57 9.83 3.35
N MET A 131 1.82 9.82 2.88
CA MET A 131 2.92 9.17 3.59
C MET A 131 3.42 9.97 4.79
N PHE A 132 3.33 11.30 4.72
CA PHE A 132 3.86 12.17 5.75
C PHE A 132 2.90 12.36 6.92
N PHE A 133 1.59 12.34 6.66
CA PHE A 133 0.56 12.57 7.67
C PHE A 133 -0.34 11.34 7.87
N GLU A 134 -1.17 10.99 6.89
CA GLU A 134 -2.21 9.96 7.05
C GLU A 134 -1.65 8.58 7.44
N TYR A 135 -0.47 8.21 6.96
CA TYR A 135 0.15 6.90 7.20
C TYR A 135 1.32 6.92 8.19
N ALA A 136 1.74 8.09 8.69
CA ALA A 136 2.85 8.20 9.64
C ALA A 136 2.45 8.78 10.99
N VAL A 137 1.54 9.74 11.01
CA VAL A 137 1.13 10.49 12.21
C VAL A 137 -0.09 9.86 12.86
N ILE A 138 -1.12 9.54 12.07
CA ILE A 138 -2.40 9.03 12.57
C ILE A 138 -2.28 7.53 12.84
N ALA A 139 -2.29 7.13 14.11
CA ALA A 139 -1.89 5.81 14.59
C ALA A 139 -2.94 4.71 14.33
N ARG A 140 -3.02 4.27 13.07
CA ARG A 140 -4.06 3.36 12.56
C ARG A 140 -3.43 2.16 11.82
N SER A 141 -4.25 1.14 11.54
CA SER A 141 -3.77 -0.10 10.89
C SER A 141 -3.23 0.09 9.47
N TYR A 142 -3.48 1.24 8.82
CA TYR A 142 -3.03 1.52 7.46
C TYR A 142 -1.51 1.41 7.29
N VAL A 143 -0.72 1.79 8.32
CA VAL A 143 0.74 1.67 8.28
C VAL A 143 1.20 0.24 8.03
N LEU A 144 0.48 -0.76 8.55
CA LEU A 144 0.77 -2.16 8.30
C LEU A 144 0.49 -2.51 6.83
N GLY A 145 -0.61 -2.01 6.28
CA GLY A 145 -0.92 -2.16 4.86
C GLY A 145 0.20 -1.62 3.98
N VAL A 146 0.68 -0.40 4.26
CA VAL A 146 1.79 0.22 3.52
C VAL A 146 3.10 -0.56 3.69
N LEU A 147 3.46 -0.91 4.92
CA LEU A 147 4.70 -1.63 5.23
C LEU A 147 4.76 -2.99 4.53
N PHE A 148 3.69 -3.79 4.63
CA PHE A 148 3.66 -5.12 4.03
C PHE A 148 3.56 -5.05 2.50
N LEU A 149 2.86 -4.06 1.94
CA LEU A 149 2.86 -3.82 0.50
C LEU A 149 4.29 -3.60 -0.03
N PHE A 150 5.09 -2.76 0.63
CA PHE A 150 6.48 -2.54 0.24
C PHE A 150 7.39 -3.73 0.53
N LEU A 151 7.17 -4.44 1.63
CA LEU A 151 7.93 -5.65 1.95
C LEU A 151 7.72 -6.75 0.89
N VAL A 152 6.47 -6.94 0.45
CA VAL A 152 6.14 -7.83 -0.68
C VAL A 152 6.84 -7.37 -1.95
N ALA A 153 6.82 -6.07 -2.27
CA ALA A 153 7.47 -5.55 -3.47
C ALA A 153 8.99 -5.82 -3.47
N VAL A 154 9.65 -5.65 -2.33
CA VAL A 154 11.07 -5.95 -2.14
C VAL A 154 11.35 -7.44 -2.32
N LEU A 155 10.52 -8.31 -1.73
CA LEU A 155 10.71 -9.75 -1.77
C LEU A 155 10.27 -10.39 -3.10
N TYR A 156 9.50 -9.67 -3.92
CA TYR A 156 8.91 -10.19 -5.15
C TYR A 156 9.98 -10.76 -6.09
N ARG A 157 11.12 -10.08 -6.25
CA ARG A 157 12.23 -10.56 -7.09
C ARG A 157 12.79 -11.92 -6.64
N THR A 158 12.86 -12.13 -5.33
CA THR A 158 13.45 -13.33 -4.70
C THR A 158 12.41 -14.35 -4.26
N ARG A 159 11.14 -14.19 -4.65
CA ARG A 159 10.01 -15.01 -4.17
C ARG A 159 10.16 -16.51 -4.43
N PHE A 160 10.96 -16.93 -5.39
CA PHE A 160 11.24 -18.34 -5.65
C PHE A 160 12.62 -18.80 -5.18
N SER A 161 13.56 -17.89 -4.90
CA SER A 161 14.84 -18.27 -4.29
C SER A 161 14.73 -18.37 -2.77
N ASN A 162 13.84 -17.59 -2.15
CA ASN A 162 13.53 -17.63 -0.73
C ASN A 162 12.00 -17.62 -0.51
N PRO A 163 11.28 -18.66 -0.95
CA PRO A 163 9.82 -18.66 -0.96
C PRO A 163 9.20 -18.61 0.43
N ILE A 164 9.84 -19.21 1.44
CA ILE A 164 9.35 -19.20 2.82
C ILE A 164 9.19 -17.77 3.33
N ARG A 165 10.19 -16.90 3.11
CA ARG A 165 10.13 -15.49 3.52
C ARG A 165 8.99 -14.76 2.84
N TYR A 166 8.81 -14.98 1.54
CA TYR A 166 7.74 -14.35 0.76
C TYR A 166 6.35 -14.81 1.21
N LEU A 167 6.16 -16.11 1.45
CA LEU A 167 4.89 -16.69 1.87
C LEU A 167 4.50 -16.30 3.31
N ILE A 168 5.47 -16.21 4.23
CA ILE A 168 5.21 -15.69 5.60
C ILE A 168 4.75 -14.23 5.52
N VAL A 169 5.44 -13.40 4.74
CA VAL A 169 5.04 -11.99 4.55
C VAL A 169 3.66 -11.89 3.91
N LEU A 170 3.33 -12.70 2.91
CA LEU A 170 1.99 -12.75 2.33
C LEU A 170 0.92 -13.18 3.33
N ALA A 171 1.20 -14.16 4.19
CA ALA A 171 0.27 -14.57 5.23
C ALA A 171 -0.02 -13.43 6.21
N LEU A 172 1.02 -12.74 6.68
CA LEU A 172 0.82 -11.57 7.54
C LEU A 172 0.09 -10.43 6.80
N PHE A 173 0.32 -10.26 5.49
CA PHE A 173 -0.31 -9.21 4.69
C PHE A 173 -1.84 -9.31 4.63
N PHE A 174 -2.41 -10.51 4.68
CA PHE A 174 -3.88 -10.67 4.79
C PHE A 174 -4.46 -10.04 6.05
N HIS A 175 -3.66 -9.88 7.11
CA HIS A 175 -4.12 -9.38 8.40
C HIS A 175 -3.77 -7.91 8.65
N THR A 176 -3.39 -7.14 7.62
CA THR A 176 -2.96 -5.75 7.82
C THR A 176 -4.09 -4.75 7.63
N GLU A 177 -4.81 -4.82 6.52
CA GLU A 177 -5.79 -3.80 6.14
C GLU A 177 -6.79 -4.38 5.11
N ILE A 178 -8.06 -3.96 5.16
CA ILE A 178 -9.16 -4.50 4.33
C ILE A 178 -9.09 -4.03 2.86
N THR A 179 -8.73 -2.80 2.55
CA THR A 179 -8.53 -2.34 1.16
C THR A 179 -7.51 -3.15 0.38
N VAL A 180 -6.50 -3.74 1.04
CA VAL A 180 -5.42 -4.50 0.36
C VAL A 180 -5.52 -6.01 0.48
N PHE A 181 -6.53 -6.56 1.16
CA PHE A 181 -6.63 -8.02 1.35
C PHE A 181 -6.78 -8.75 0.01
N THR A 182 -7.56 -8.18 -0.92
CA THR A 182 -7.75 -8.77 -2.24
C THR A 182 -6.45 -8.80 -3.02
N LEU A 183 -5.61 -7.76 -2.89
CA LEU A 183 -4.28 -7.74 -3.50
C LEU A 183 -3.39 -8.85 -2.95
N ALA A 184 -3.40 -9.07 -1.63
CA ALA A 184 -2.68 -10.19 -0.99
C ALA A 184 -3.14 -11.55 -1.57
N GLY A 185 -4.46 -11.73 -1.74
CA GLY A 185 -5.07 -12.87 -2.41
C GLY A 185 -4.59 -13.03 -3.85
N THR A 186 -4.64 -11.96 -4.64
CA THR A 186 -4.20 -11.95 -6.05
C THR A 186 -2.71 -12.28 -6.19
N LEU A 187 -1.86 -11.76 -5.31
CA LEU A 187 -0.43 -12.08 -5.26
C LEU A 187 -0.19 -13.56 -4.93
N PHE A 188 -0.96 -14.12 -4.00
CA PHE A 188 -0.87 -15.53 -3.63
C PHE A 188 -1.35 -16.44 -4.77
N LEU A 189 -2.48 -16.12 -5.41
CA LEU A 189 -2.96 -16.84 -6.59
C LEU A 189 -1.96 -16.78 -7.74
N LEU A 190 -1.36 -15.61 -7.99
CA LEU A 190 -0.31 -15.46 -9.00
C LEU A 190 0.92 -16.31 -8.64
N PHE A 191 1.32 -16.36 -7.37
CA PHE A 191 2.41 -17.21 -6.90
C PHE A 191 2.13 -18.69 -7.16
N LEU A 192 0.93 -19.19 -6.81
CA LEU A 192 0.52 -20.57 -7.07
C LEU A 192 0.49 -20.88 -8.57
N PHE A 193 -0.06 -19.96 -9.38
CA PHE A 193 -0.08 -20.11 -10.84
C PHE A 193 1.34 -20.20 -11.41
N GLU A 194 2.24 -19.32 -11.00
CA GLU A 194 3.63 -19.32 -11.47
C GLU A 194 4.40 -20.56 -10.98
N MET A 195 4.21 -20.98 -9.73
CA MET A 195 4.76 -22.21 -9.18
C MET A 195 4.32 -23.42 -10.02
N THR A 196 3.04 -23.47 -10.38
CA THR A 196 2.45 -24.53 -11.20
C THR A 196 3.02 -24.53 -12.61
N ARG A 197 2.96 -23.38 -13.28
CA ARG A 197 3.40 -23.22 -14.66
C ARG A 197 4.89 -23.49 -14.82
N GLN A 198 5.70 -23.15 -13.82
CA GLN A 198 7.16 -23.38 -13.83
C GLN A 198 7.55 -24.74 -13.24
N ARG A 199 6.58 -25.59 -12.86
CA ARG A 199 6.79 -26.91 -12.25
C ARG A 199 7.73 -26.89 -11.03
N ARG A 200 7.61 -25.86 -10.19
CA ARG A 200 8.46 -25.64 -8.99
C ARG A 200 7.93 -26.31 -7.73
N TRP A 201 7.02 -27.28 -7.87
CA TRP A 201 6.42 -27.99 -6.74
C TRP A 201 7.49 -28.78 -5.98
N THR A 202 7.65 -28.47 -4.70
CA THR A 202 8.42 -29.29 -3.76
C THR A 202 7.56 -29.48 -2.51
N PRO A 203 7.60 -30.64 -1.84
CA PRO A 203 6.77 -30.88 -0.66
C PRO A 203 6.90 -29.78 0.42
N PRO A 204 8.11 -29.26 0.75
CA PRO A 204 8.23 -28.15 1.70
C PRO A 204 7.56 -26.86 1.22
N LEU A 205 7.65 -26.54 -0.08
CA LEU A 205 7.02 -25.34 -0.62
C LEU A 205 5.49 -25.43 -0.60
N VAL A 206 4.95 -26.62 -0.88
CA VAL A 206 3.51 -26.89 -0.78
C VAL A 206 3.05 -26.75 0.66
N ALA A 207 3.77 -27.37 1.60
CA ALA A 207 3.48 -27.26 3.03
C ALA A 207 3.43 -25.80 3.50
N VAL A 208 4.42 -24.99 3.11
CA VAL A 208 4.47 -23.57 3.52
C VAL A 208 3.39 -22.74 2.81
N SER A 209 2.93 -23.14 1.62
CA SER A 209 1.83 -22.44 0.92
C SER A 209 0.48 -22.57 1.64
N PHE A 210 0.31 -23.56 2.53
CA PHE A 210 -0.88 -23.61 3.39
C PHE A 210 -0.96 -22.42 4.36
N LEU A 211 0.16 -21.80 4.73
CA LEU A 211 0.17 -20.67 5.66
C LEU A 211 -0.63 -19.45 5.13
N PRO A 212 -0.29 -18.87 3.96
CA PRO A 212 -1.11 -17.79 3.37
C PRO A 212 -2.51 -18.26 2.96
N ALA A 213 -2.70 -19.54 2.60
CA ALA A 213 -4.04 -20.05 2.29
C ALA A 213 -4.95 -20.05 3.53
N LEU A 214 -4.46 -20.54 4.66
CA LEU A 214 -5.19 -20.56 5.93
C LEU A 214 -5.41 -19.15 6.47
N SER A 215 -4.40 -18.29 6.37
CA SER A 215 -4.51 -16.89 6.76
C SER A 215 -5.54 -16.13 5.92
N GLY A 216 -5.49 -16.27 4.59
CA GLY A 216 -6.47 -15.68 3.68
C GLY A 216 -7.87 -16.21 3.92
N GLY A 217 -8.03 -17.52 4.16
CA GLY A 217 -9.30 -18.13 4.53
C GLY A 217 -9.84 -17.60 5.86
N ALA A 218 -9.00 -17.50 6.90
CA ALA A 218 -9.38 -16.97 8.20
C ALA A 218 -9.79 -15.49 8.13
N TYR A 219 -9.08 -14.69 7.35
CA TYR A 219 -9.44 -13.27 7.15
C TYR A 219 -10.71 -13.12 6.31
N PHE A 220 -10.89 -13.93 5.27
CA PHE A 220 -12.13 -13.95 4.49
C PHE A 220 -13.35 -14.32 5.36
N LEU A 221 -13.21 -15.32 6.23
CA LEU A 221 -14.24 -15.67 7.21
C LEU A 221 -14.51 -14.52 8.21
N GLN A 222 -13.49 -13.75 8.60
CA GLN A 222 -13.69 -12.56 9.42
C GLN A 222 -14.56 -11.53 8.70
N ILE A 223 -14.26 -11.24 7.42
CA ILE A 223 -15.06 -10.31 6.60
C ILE A 223 -16.50 -10.80 6.47
N LEU A 224 -16.74 -12.09 6.23
CA LEU A 224 -18.09 -12.64 6.14
C LEU A 224 -18.85 -12.63 7.48
N SER A 225 -18.12 -12.76 8.59
CA SER A 225 -18.69 -12.74 9.93
C SER A 225 -18.93 -11.32 10.46
N PHE A 226 -18.49 -10.30 9.73
CA PHE A 226 -18.73 -8.91 10.09
C PHE A 226 -20.22 -8.61 9.99
N SER A 227 -20.88 -8.52 11.15
CA SER A 227 -22.28 -8.14 11.23
C SER A 227 -22.35 -6.62 11.37
N SER A 228 -22.79 -5.94 10.31
CA SER A 228 -22.97 -4.48 10.23
C SER A 228 -23.96 -3.90 11.25
N GLY A 229 -24.59 -4.72 12.10
CA GLY A 229 -25.63 -4.35 13.05
C GLY A 229 -25.19 -3.50 14.26
N THR A 230 -23.90 -3.23 14.47
CA THR A 230 -23.42 -2.42 15.61
C THR A 230 -22.52 -1.24 15.27
N SER A 231 -21.99 -1.17 14.04
CA SER A 231 -21.15 -0.04 13.56
C SER A 231 -21.93 0.90 12.64
N ALA A 232 -23.25 0.91 12.78
CA ALA A 232 -24.19 1.83 12.13
C ALA A 232 -24.01 3.26 12.67
N CYS A 233 -22.85 3.85 12.43
CA CYS A 233 -22.54 5.25 12.65
C CYS A 233 -21.42 5.63 11.67
N GLN A 234 -21.75 5.95 10.40
CA GLN A 234 -21.05 7.02 9.65
C GLN A 234 -21.50 7.23 8.20
N SER A 235 -22.18 6.29 7.54
CA SER A 235 -22.65 6.50 6.16
C SER A 235 -24.15 6.37 6.08
N SER A 236 -24.81 7.43 5.60
CA SER A 236 -26.23 7.34 5.23
C SER A 236 -26.36 6.34 4.07
N PRO A 237 -27.48 5.62 3.91
CA PRO A 237 -27.67 4.68 2.80
C PRO A 237 -27.45 5.27 1.39
N GLY A 238 -27.54 6.60 1.24
CA GLY A 238 -27.21 7.33 0.01
C GLY A 238 -25.72 7.64 -0.22
N ASP A 239 -24.86 7.36 0.76
CA ASP A 239 -23.42 7.62 0.73
C ASP A 239 -22.60 6.41 0.26
N LEU A 240 -23.23 5.35 -0.25
CA LEU A 240 -22.55 4.18 -0.83
C LEU A 240 -22.91 4.09 -2.32
N GLY A 241 -21.92 4.00 -3.20
CA GLY A 241 -22.19 3.90 -4.63
C GLY A 241 -21.00 4.20 -5.54
N PHE A 242 -21.25 4.11 -6.85
CA PHE A 242 -20.23 4.31 -7.89
C PHE A 242 -19.61 5.70 -7.87
N SER A 243 -20.35 6.71 -7.40
CA SER A 243 -19.85 8.08 -7.21
C SER A 243 -18.65 8.14 -6.25
N ASN A 244 -18.63 7.31 -5.20
CA ASN A 244 -17.49 7.24 -4.28
C ASN A 244 -16.26 6.62 -4.92
N ILE A 245 -16.44 5.63 -5.80
CA ILE A 245 -15.34 5.04 -6.56
C ILE A 245 -14.73 6.11 -7.46
N LEU A 246 -15.55 6.90 -8.16
CA LEU A 246 -15.06 7.99 -9.00
C LEU A 246 -14.33 9.05 -8.16
N ARG A 247 -14.92 9.53 -7.07
CA ARG A 247 -14.27 10.47 -6.15
C ARG A 247 -12.97 9.92 -5.58
N ALA A 248 -12.94 8.64 -5.23
CA ALA A 248 -11.73 7.97 -4.78
C ALA A 248 -10.65 8.01 -5.85
N VAL A 249 -10.97 7.73 -7.12
CA VAL A 249 -10.00 7.86 -8.22
C VAL A 249 -9.41 9.26 -8.28
N GLY A 250 -10.23 10.31 -8.23
CA GLY A 250 -9.72 11.69 -8.27
C GLY A 250 -8.85 12.02 -7.06
N HIS A 251 -9.36 11.79 -5.86
CA HIS A 251 -8.71 12.16 -4.60
C HIS A 251 -7.49 11.29 -4.27
N SER A 252 -7.33 10.12 -4.90
CA SER A 252 -6.11 9.30 -4.74
C SER A 252 -4.87 9.98 -5.31
N PHE A 253 -5.03 10.80 -6.35
CA PHE A 253 -3.94 11.49 -7.03
C PHE A 253 -3.97 13.00 -6.81
N PHE A 254 -5.16 13.57 -6.61
CA PHE A 254 -5.38 15.01 -6.45
C PHE A 254 -6.19 15.27 -5.18
N VAL A 255 -5.59 14.99 -4.02
CA VAL A 255 -6.20 15.26 -2.71
C VAL A 255 -6.51 16.75 -2.59
N ARG A 256 -7.74 17.14 -2.20
CA ARG A 256 -8.17 18.49 -1.74
C ARG A 256 -7.32 19.70 -2.19
N PHE A 257 -7.04 19.83 -3.49
CA PHE A 257 -6.30 21.00 -3.97
C PHE A 257 -7.31 22.15 -4.10
N GLN A 258 -7.13 23.23 -3.34
CA GLN A 258 -8.13 24.31 -3.21
C GLN A 258 -8.60 24.90 -4.56
N HIS A 259 -7.80 24.74 -5.62
CA HIS A 259 -8.10 25.23 -6.98
C HIS A 259 -8.56 24.17 -7.98
N VAL A 260 -8.66 22.88 -7.59
CA VAL A 260 -9.12 21.80 -8.47
C VAL A 260 -10.47 21.32 -7.97
N SER A 261 -11.52 21.49 -8.79
CA SER A 261 -12.84 20.94 -8.46
C SER A 261 -12.78 19.40 -8.42
N SER A 262 -13.67 18.79 -7.63
CA SER A 262 -13.75 17.33 -7.52
C SER A 262 -13.92 16.65 -8.88
N GLU A 263 -14.68 17.26 -9.79
CA GLU A 263 -14.94 16.75 -11.14
C GLU A 263 -13.64 16.75 -11.97
N LEU A 264 -12.87 17.84 -11.91
CA LEU A 264 -11.59 17.92 -12.61
C LEU A 264 -10.59 16.91 -12.02
N ALA A 265 -10.54 16.75 -10.70
CA ALA A 265 -9.69 15.73 -10.06
C ALA A 265 -10.04 14.32 -10.55
N ILE A 266 -11.33 14.00 -10.67
CA ILE A 266 -11.80 12.71 -11.21
C ILE A 266 -11.31 12.52 -12.65
N VAL A 267 -11.53 13.50 -13.52
CA VAL A 267 -11.12 13.42 -14.93
C VAL A 267 -9.61 13.21 -15.04
N LEU A 268 -8.81 14.00 -14.33
CA LEU A 268 -7.35 13.88 -14.34
C LEU A 268 -6.89 12.53 -13.76
N GLY A 269 -7.52 12.06 -12.68
CA GLY A 269 -7.25 10.75 -12.08
C GLY A 269 -7.56 9.59 -13.04
N VAL A 270 -8.69 9.65 -13.74
CA VAL A 270 -9.06 8.65 -14.77
C VAL A 270 -8.06 8.67 -15.92
N VAL A 271 -7.68 9.86 -16.43
CA VAL A 271 -6.67 9.99 -17.50
C VAL A 271 -5.33 9.39 -17.05
N PHE A 272 -4.91 9.67 -15.80
CA PHE A 272 -3.70 9.10 -15.24
C PHE A 272 -3.76 7.56 -15.13
N LEU A 273 -4.89 7.01 -14.70
CA LEU A 273 -5.10 5.55 -14.66
C LEU A 273 -5.12 4.93 -16.06
N LEU A 274 -5.74 5.57 -17.05
CA LEU A 274 -5.75 5.09 -18.44
C LEU A 274 -4.33 5.08 -19.02
N LEU A 275 -3.55 6.13 -18.77
CA LEU A 275 -2.13 6.17 -19.12
C LEU A 275 -1.39 5.00 -18.45
N PHE A 276 -1.55 4.82 -17.14
CA PHE A 276 -0.93 3.72 -16.40
C PHE A 276 -1.30 2.34 -16.99
N LEU A 277 -2.59 2.09 -17.22
CA LEU A 277 -3.08 0.82 -17.78
C LEU A 277 -2.56 0.58 -19.20
N SER A 278 -2.46 1.62 -20.04
CA SER A 278 -1.88 1.51 -21.38
C SER A 278 -0.42 1.03 -21.35
N LEU A 279 0.35 1.38 -20.32
CA LEU A 279 1.72 0.92 -20.12
C LEU A 279 1.77 -0.54 -19.60
N MET A 280 0.70 -0.99 -18.94
CA MET A 280 0.57 -2.32 -18.36
C MET A 280 -0.08 -3.34 -19.28
N ILE A 281 -0.75 -2.94 -20.37
CA ILE A 281 -1.52 -3.84 -21.25
C ILE A 281 -0.68 -4.99 -21.84
N SER A 282 0.62 -4.74 -22.03
CA SER A 282 1.60 -5.74 -22.48
C SER A 282 2.09 -6.71 -21.39
N ARG A 283 1.61 -6.56 -20.17
CA ARG A 283 2.02 -7.30 -18.98
C ARG A 283 0.76 -7.78 -18.23
N PRO A 284 0.12 -8.86 -18.68
CA PRO A 284 -1.17 -9.30 -18.13
C PRO A 284 -1.11 -9.57 -16.62
N LYS A 285 0.05 -9.99 -16.08
CA LYS A 285 0.22 -10.14 -14.64
C LYS A 285 0.08 -8.82 -13.88
N MET A 286 0.62 -7.73 -14.42
CA MET A 286 0.52 -6.41 -13.78
C MET A 286 -0.93 -5.90 -13.79
N VAL A 287 -1.65 -6.12 -14.90
CA VAL A 287 -3.09 -5.82 -14.98
C VAL A 287 -3.87 -6.66 -13.97
N PHE A 288 -3.59 -7.96 -13.88
CA PHE A 288 -4.22 -8.84 -12.89
C PHE A 288 -3.98 -8.37 -11.45
N LEU A 289 -2.74 -8.01 -11.10
CA LEU A 289 -2.40 -7.45 -9.79
C LEU A 289 -3.11 -6.13 -9.52
N PHE A 290 -3.16 -5.23 -10.51
CA PHE A 290 -3.86 -3.95 -10.38
C PHE A 290 -5.36 -4.15 -10.13
N LEU A 291 -6.03 -4.97 -10.95
CA LEU A 291 -7.45 -5.27 -10.78
C LEU A 291 -7.73 -5.95 -9.44
N GLY A 292 -6.82 -6.83 -8.99
CA GLY A 292 -6.87 -7.44 -7.67
C GLY A 292 -6.78 -6.44 -6.52
N GLY A 293 -5.94 -5.39 -6.63
CA GLY A 293 -5.89 -4.33 -5.63
C GLY A 293 -7.10 -3.40 -5.67
N VAL A 294 -7.57 -3.05 -6.86
CA VAL A 294 -8.76 -2.19 -7.02
C VAL A 294 -10.03 -2.87 -6.52
N SER A 295 -10.15 -4.19 -6.66
CA SER A 295 -11.37 -4.91 -6.23
C SER A 295 -11.63 -4.83 -4.72
N GLY A 296 -10.58 -4.81 -3.90
CA GLY A 296 -10.70 -4.64 -2.43
C GLY A 296 -11.16 -3.25 -2.05
N LEU A 297 -10.63 -2.22 -2.72
CA LEU A 297 -11.09 -0.85 -2.60
C LEU A 297 -12.55 -0.70 -3.01
N CYS A 298 -12.94 -1.26 -4.16
CA CYS A 298 -14.33 -1.26 -4.62
C CYS A 298 -15.25 -2.00 -3.64
N TYR A 299 -14.84 -3.15 -3.13
CA TYR A 299 -15.60 -3.89 -2.12
C TYR A 299 -15.86 -3.01 -0.88
N MET A 300 -14.83 -2.35 -0.36
CA MET A 300 -14.97 -1.43 0.77
C MET A 300 -15.93 -0.28 0.45
N PHE A 301 -15.75 0.41 -0.68
CA PHE A 301 -16.54 1.59 -1.04
C PHE A 301 -18.01 1.32 -1.38
N LEU A 302 -18.31 0.08 -1.78
CA LEU A 302 -19.67 -0.32 -2.14
C LEU A 302 -20.42 -0.96 -0.98
N THR A 303 -19.73 -1.58 -0.01
CA THR A 303 -20.39 -2.42 1.00
C THR A 303 -20.13 -2.01 2.45
N GLN A 304 -19.01 -1.33 2.74
CA GLN A 304 -18.57 -1.12 4.12
C GLN A 304 -18.49 0.36 4.53
N TYR A 305 -17.88 1.21 3.69
CA TYR A 305 -17.57 2.60 4.03
C TYR A 305 -17.66 3.51 2.81
N SER A 306 -18.17 4.72 2.97
CA SER A 306 -18.15 5.76 1.91
C SER A 306 -16.73 6.18 1.50
N GLY A 307 -15.74 5.94 2.36
CA GLY A 307 -14.32 6.12 2.09
C GLY A 307 -13.81 7.52 2.35
N TYR A 308 -12.94 7.65 3.36
CA TYR A 308 -12.15 8.87 3.62
C TYR A 308 -10.83 8.90 2.84
N LEU A 309 -10.15 10.06 2.82
CA LEU A 309 -8.89 10.30 2.10
C LEU A 309 -7.86 9.17 2.25
N ARG A 310 -7.58 8.75 3.49
CA ARG A 310 -6.67 7.62 3.78
C ARG A 310 -6.99 6.30 3.07
N HIS A 311 -8.25 5.99 2.79
CA HIS A 311 -8.64 4.79 2.04
C HIS A 311 -8.40 4.98 0.55
N GLN A 312 -8.64 6.19 0.05
CA GLN A 312 -8.43 6.56 -1.34
C GLN A 312 -6.94 6.47 -1.69
N GLY A 313 -6.05 6.90 -0.80
CA GLY A 313 -4.60 6.79 -0.97
C GLY A 313 -4.07 5.37 -1.25
N PHE A 314 -4.79 4.31 -0.89
CA PHE A 314 -4.40 2.94 -1.23
C PHE A 314 -4.45 2.65 -2.74
N LEU A 315 -5.32 3.32 -3.51
CA LEU A 315 -5.28 3.21 -4.97
C LEU A 315 -3.94 3.72 -5.53
N PHE A 316 -3.46 4.85 -4.98
CA PHE A 316 -2.16 5.39 -5.34
C PHE A 316 -1.03 4.42 -4.97
N LEU A 317 -1.08 3.83 -3.78
CA LEU A 317 -0.13 2.80 -3.35
C LEU A 317 -0.14 1.57 -4.26
N VAL A 318 -1.31 1.11 -4.70
CA VAL A 318 -1.45 -0.02 -5.64
C VAL A 318 -0.79 0.30 -6.98
N VAL A 319 -0.99 1.51 -7.53
CA VAL A 319 -0.31 1.96 -8.76
C VAL A 319 1.22 1.93 -8.60
N LEU A 320 1.74 2.48 -7.49
CA LEU A 320 3.18 2.47 -7.23
C LEU A 320 3.73 1.06 -7.01
N PHE A 321 2.98 0.19 -6.33
CA PHE A 321 3.35 -1.20 -6.10
C PHE A 321 3.43 -2.00 -7.40
N VAL A 322 2.41 -1.90 -8.25
CA VAL A 322 2.40 -2.58 -9.56
C VAL A 322 3.53 -2.02 -10.42
N TRP A 323 3.77 -0.71 -10.39
CA TRP A 323 4.91 -0.12 -11.09
C TRP A 323 6.25 -0.63 -10.56
N TRP A 324 6.40 -0.79 -9.24
CA TRP A 324 7.61 -1.36 -8.64
C TRP A 324 7.86 -2.77 -9.17
N ILE A 325 6.85 -3.63 -9.12
CA ILE A 325 6.98 -5.03 -9.49
C ILE A 325 7.19 -5.23 -11.00
N ARG A 326 6.70 -4.31 -11.85
CA ARG A 326 6.81 -4.41 -13.32
C ARG A 326 8.24 -4.62 -13.82
N VAL A 327 9.23 -4.13 -13.08
CA VAL A 327 10.66 -4.24 -13.42
C VAL A 327 11.13 -5.70 -13.46
N HIS A 328 10.39 -6.60 -12.81
CA HIS A 328 10.69 -8.03 -12.72
C HIS A 328 9.81 -8.91 -13.62
N ASP A 329 8.93 -8.33 -14.44
CA ASP A 329 8.05 -9.08 -15.33
C ASP A 329 8.47 -8.97 -16.80
N LEU A 330 8.22 -10.05 -17.55
CA LEU A 330 8.51 -10.11 -18.98
C LEU A 330 7.37 -9.51 -19.78
N VAL A 331 7.71 -8.83 -20.87
CA VAL A 331 6.74 -8.23 -21.79
C VAL A 331 6.14 -9.32 -22.68
N ALA A 332 4.81 -9.38 -22.79
CA ALA A 332 4.14 -10.22 -23.76
C ALA A 332 4.43 -9.70 -25.18
N PRO A 333 4.85 -10.57 -26.13
CA PRO A 333 5.25 -10.11 -27.44
C PRO A 333 4.04 -9.67 -28.26
N PHE A 334 4.00 -8.40 -28.66
CA PHE A 334 3.21 -7.94 -29.81
C PHE A 334 3.92 -8.33 -31.11
N ARG A 335 3.17 -8.44 -32.22
CA ARG A 335 3.71 -8.79 -33.55
C ARG A 335 3.43 -7.69 -34.57
N GLY A 336 4.30 -7.59 -35.58
CA GLY A 336 4.17 -6.65 -36.70
C GLY A 336 4.25 -5.18 -36.27
N TRP A 337 3.63 -4.30 -37.05
CA TRP A 337 3.64 -2.85 -36.85
C TRP A 337 3.16 -2.40 -35.45
N VAL A 338 2.28 -3.19 -34.80
CA VAL A 338 1.80 -2.95 -33.44
C VAL A 338 2.94 -3.04 -32.41
N ALA A 339 3.92 -3.91 -32.62
CA ALA A 339 5.07 -4.04 -31.71
C ALA A 339 5.92 -2.77 -31.69
N ASP A 340 6.16 -2.16 -32.86
CA ASP A 340 6.96 -0.94 -32.98
C ASP A 340 6.25 0.29 -32.40
N ILE A 341 4.93 0.37 -32.58
CA ILE A 341 4.11 1.42 -31.95
C ILE A 341 4.13 1.23 -30.44
N HIS A 342 3.89 0.02 -29.95
CA HIS A 342 3.88 -0.26 -28.51
C HIS A 342 5.23 -0.01 -27.87
N ALA A 343 6.34 -0.36 -28.53
CA ALA A 343 7.69 -0.10 -28.04
C ALA A 343 8.00 1.41 -27.96
N ARG A 344 7.54 2.19 -28.95
CA ARG A 344 7.63 3.65 -28.92
C ARG A 344 6.78 4.24 -27.80
N TRP A 345 5.50 3.83 -27.70
CA TRP A 345 4.58 4.25 -26.65
C TRP A 345 5.10 3.92 -25.26
N THR A 346 5.65 2.73 -25.05
CA THR A 346 6.20 2.34 -23.75
C THR A 346 7.34 3.28 -23.34
N ARG A 347 8.23 3.67 -24.27
CA ARG A 347 9.35 4.58 -23.94
C ARG A 347 8.88 5.99 -23.60
N GLU A 348 8.02 6.59 -24.42
CA GLU A 348 7.56 7.96 -24.19
C GLU A 348 6.51 8.04 -23.08
N GLY A 349 5.57 7.10 -23.06
CA GLY A 349 4.54 7.01 -22.02
C GLY A 349 5.12 6.76 -20.63
N GLU A 350 6.22 6.01 -20.49
CA GLU A 350 6.92 5.90 -19.20
C GLU A 350 7.49 7.24 -18.72
N ARG A 351 8.01 8.09 -19.63
CA ARG A 351 8.50 9.43 -19.28
C ARG A 351 7.35 10.33 -18.87
N ILE A 352 6.27 10.34 -19.66
CA ILE A 352 5.05 11.11 -19.37
C ILE A 352 4.49 10.71 -18.01
N PHE A 353 4.38 9.40 -17.74
CA PHE A 353 3.91 8.90 -16.46
C PHE A 353 4.77 9.39 -15.29
N LEU A 354 6.10 9.34 -15.40
CA LEU A 354 6.99 9.80 -14.34
C LEU A 354 6.91 11.32 -14.12
N VAL A 355 6.79 12.11 -15.19
CA VAL A 355 6.60 13.57 -15.08
C VAL A 355 5.28 13.90 -14.38
N LEU A 356 4.18 13.25 -14.79
CA LEU A 356 2.88 13.42 -14.14
C LEU A 356 2.90 12.95 -12.69
N LEU A 357 3.60 11.85 -12.38
CA LEU A 357 3.77 11.37 -11.03
C LEU A 357 4.53 12.37 -10.15
N VAL A 358 5.62 12.97 -10.66
CA VAL A 358 6.33 14.05 -9.96
C VAL A 358 5.40 15.24 -9.72
N PHE A 359 4.63 15.66 -10.73
CA PHE A 359 3.67 16.75 -10.61
C PHE A 359 2.61 16.48 -9.53
N ILE A 360 1.98 15.30 -9.57
CA ILE A 360 1.02 14.81 -8.56
C ILE A 360 1.63 14.87 -7.16
N LEU A 361 2.86 14.37 -7.00
CA LEU A 361 3.53 14.36 -5.71
C LEU A 361 3.89 15.76 -5.21
N CYS A 362 4.33 16.67 -6.09
CA CYS A 362 4.55 18.07 -5.74
C CYS A 362 3.25 18.74 -5.23
N LEU A 363 2.13 18.51 -5.92
CA LEU A 363 0.82 19.01 -5.47
C LEU A 363 0.47 18.45 -4.09
N SER A 364 0.68 17.14 -3.88
CA SER A 364 0.42 16.49 -2.59
C SER A 364 1.32 17.03 -1.46
N CYS A 365 2.56 17.41 -1.75
CA CYS A 365 3.46 18.03 -0.76
C CYS A 365 3.05 19.48 -0.42
N SER A 366 2.40 20.19 -1.34
CA SER A 366 2.02 21.60 -1.17
C SER A 366 0.75 21.82 -0.33
N GLN A 367 0.16 20.75 0.19
CA GLN A 367 -1.11 20.84 0.91
C GLN A 367 -0.92 21.45 2.28
N THR A 368 -1.70 22.50 2.53
CA THR A 368 -1.81 23.10 3.86
C THR A 368 -2.68 22.22 4.74
N PHE A 369 -2.18 21.93 5.95
CA PHE A 369 -2.95 21.29 7.00
C PHE A 369 -3.98 22.27 7.55
N ASP A 370 -5.10 22.47 6.84
CA ASP A 370 -6.22 23.23 7.41
C ASP A 370 -6.91 22.39 8.48
N ALA A 371 -6.47 22.59 9.73
CA ALA A 371 -6.99 21.98 10.95
C ALA A 371 -8.50 22.20 11.15
N ALA A 372 -9.11 23.17 10.45
CA ALA A 372 -10.53 23.48 10.51
C ALA A 372 -11.44 22.52 9.72
N SER A 373 -10.89 21.51 9.04
CA SER A 373 -11.64 20.62 8.14
C SER A 373 -11.57 19.13 8.48
N LEU A 374 -11.16 18.82 9.71
CA LEU A 374 -11.07 17.47 10.28
C LEU A 374 -12.29 17.12 11.14
#